data_AF-A0A834D3A3-F1
#
_entry.id   AF-A0A834D3A3-F1
#
_cell.length_a   1.000
_cell.length_b   1.000
_cell.length_c   1.000
_cell.angle_alpha   90.00
_cell.angle_beta   90.00
_cell.angle_gamma   90.00
#
_symmetry.space_group_name_H-M   'P 1'
#
loop_
_entity.id
_entity.type
_entity.pdbx_description
1 polymer ?
#
loop_
_entity_poly.entity_id
_entity_poly.type
_entity_poly.pdbx_seq_one_letter_code
_entity_poly.pdbx_strand_id
1 'polypeptide(L)'
;GKRGIEKQPFQLPDFIAATGIEKIRQAYIEKEDSKKLKQKQRERMQPKMGKMDIDYQVLHDAFFKYQTKPKLTSLGDLYHEGKEFEVKLREMKPGMLSQELKEALGMPEGAPPPWLINMQRYGPPPSYPHLKIPGLNAPIPPGASFGYHPGGWGKPPVDEQLSVNVVGVFSFHWSFFCE
;
A
#
# COMPACT_ATOMS: atom_id res chain seq x y z
N GLY A 1 -14.74 -22.60 14.41
CA GLY A 1 -14.58 -22.15 15.80
C GLY A 1 -13.21 -21.53 16.01
N LYS A 2 -13.14 -20.22 16.25
CA LYS A 2 -11.91 -19.41 16.40
C LYS A 2 -11.08 -19.71 17.66
N ARG A 3 -10.82 -20.98 17.97
CA ARG A 3 -9.93 -21.36 19.08
C ARG A 3 -8.48 -21.26 18.61
N GLY A 4 -7.65 -20.52 19.33
CA GLY A 4 -6.21 -20.36 19.03
C GLY A 4 -5.86 -19.14 18.17
N ILE A 5 -6.85 -18.38 17.68
CA ILE A 5 -6.62 -17.11 16.98
C ILE A 5 -6.82 -15.97 17.99
N GLU A 6 -5.75 -15.24 18.29
CA GLU A 6 -5.84 -14.02 19.09
C GLU A 6 -6.42 -12.89 18.23
N LYS A 7 -7.52 -12.30 18.69
CA LYS A 7 -8.14 -11.16 18.03
C LYS A 7 -7.36 -9.90 18.40
N GLN A 8 -6.99 -9.11 17.40
CA GLN A 8 -6.38 -7.80 17.64
C GLN A 8 -7.29 -6.92 18.51
N PRO A 9 -6.73 -6.08 19.40
CA PRO A 9 -7.49 -5.13 20.19
C PRO A 9 -8.20 -4.13 19.28
N PHE A 10 -9.22 -3.47 19.81
CA PHE A 10 -9.98 -2.49 19.05
C PHE A 10 -9.10 -1.28 18.68
N GLN A 11 -9.00 -0.99 17.39
CA GLN A 11 -8.29 0.18 16.88
C GLN A 11 -9.29 1.33 16.69
N LEU A 12 -8.96 2.49 17.27
CA LEU A 12 -9.76 3.71 17.10
C LEU A 12 -9.67 4.20 15.64
N PRO A 13 -10.75 4.75 15.07
CA PRO A 13 -10.68 5.44 13.80
C PRO A 13 -9.66 6.58 13.82
N ASP A 14 -8.96 6.79 12.71
CA ASP A 14 -7.81 7.71 12.63
C ASP A 14 -8.12 9.12 13.12
N PHE A 15 -9.31 9.65 12.80
CA PHE A 15 -9.72 10.99 13.24
C PHE A 15 -9.95 11.10 14.75
N ILE A 16 -10.31 10.01 15.44
CA ILE A 16 -10.42 9.96 16.91
C ILE A 16 -9.04 9.74 17.52
N ALA A 17 -8.23 8.85 16.95
CA ALA A 17 -6.87 8.61 17.41
C ALA A 17 -6.01 9.89 17.32
N ALA A 18 -6.24 10.72 16.29
CA ALA A 18 -5.58 12.00 16.10
C ALA A 18 -5.85 13.02 17.22
N THR A 19 -6.93 12.88 18.00
CA THR A 19 -7.18 13.73 19.19
C THR A 19 -6.15 13.49 20.30
N GLY A 20 -5.36 12.41 20.20
CA GLY A 20 -4.35 12.05 21.20
C GLY A 20 -4.92 11.37 22.45
N ILE A 21 -6.24 11.14 22.52
CA ILE A 21 -6.90 10.50 23.67
C ILE A 21 -6.31 9.13 24.00
N GLU A 22 -5.91 8.35 22.99
CA GLU A 22 -5.31 7.03 23.17
C GLU A 22 -4.01 7.11 23.99
N LYS A 23 -3.12 8.04 23.62
CA LYS A 23 -1.83 8.24 24.31
C LYS A 23 -2.03 8.75 25.74
N ILE A 24 -2.96 9.68 25.95
CA ILE A 24 -3.26 10.24 27.27
C ILE A 24 -3.80 9.13 28.19
N ARG A 25 -4.74 8.33 27.68
CA ARG A 25 -5.35 7.23 28.44
C ARG A 25 -4.34 6.13 28.75
N GLN A 26 -3.50 5.75 27.79
CA GLN A 26 -2.45 4.76 27.98
C GLN A 26 -1.46 5.18 29.06
N ALA A 27 -0.94 6.41 28.98
CA ALA A 27 -0.01 6.95 29.97
C ALA A 27 -0.63 7.05 31.38
N TYR A 28 -1.95 7.24 31.47
CA TYR A 28 -2.66 7.25 32.74
C TYR A 28 -2.79 5.85 33.35
N ILE A 29 -3.12 4.85 32.53
CA ILE A 29 -3.19 3.44 32.96
C ILE A 29 -1.83 2.98 33.48
N GLU A 30 -0.75 3.25 32.73
CA GLU A 30 0.62 2.94 33.16
C GLU A 30 0.99 3.64 34.48
N LYS A 31 0.60 4.92 34.63
CA LYS A 31 0.77 5.65 35.89
C LYS A 31 -0.03 5.01 37.02
N GLU A 32 -1.28 4.60 36.81
CA GLU A 32 -2.10 3.92 37.83
C GLU A 32 -1.53 2.55 38.21
N ASP A 33 -0.98 1.80 37.27
CA ASP A 33 -0.39 0.49 37.53
C ASP A 33 0.91 0.59 38.33
N SER A 34 1.68 1.66 38.12
CA SER A 34 2.88 1.95 38.92
C SER A 34 2.60 2.37 40.36
N LYS A 35 1.37 2.83 40.67
CA LYS A 35 1.03 3.35 42.01
C LYS A 35 0.83 2.24 43.04
N LYS A 36 1.46 2.42 44.20
CA LYS A 36 1.26 1.56 45.38
C LYS A 36 -0.17 1.68 45.95
N LEU A 37 -0.67 0.61 46.57
CA LEU A 37 -2.00 0.56 47.19
C LEU A 37 -2.28 1.72 48.18
N LYS A 38 -1.29 2.11 48.99
CA LYS A 38 -1.41 3.27 49.91
C LYS A 38 -1.67 4.58 49.16
N GLN A 39 -1.04 4.78 48.00
CA GLN A 39 -1.24 5.97 47.18
C GLN A 39 -2.63 5.98 46.55
N LYS A 40 -3.10 4.82 46.03
CA LYS A 40 -4.47 4.67 45.50
C LYS A 40 -5.53 5.00 46.56
N GLN A 41 -5.33 4.58 47.82
CA GLN A 41 -6.24 4.92 48.93
C GLN A 41 -6.28 6.42 49.25
N ARG A 42 -5.12 7.10 49.25
CA ARG A 42 -5.06 8.56 49.48
C ARG A 42 -5.71 9.35 48.35
N GLU A 43 -5.44 8.98 47.09
CA GLU A 43 -6.05 9.64 45.92
C GLU A 43 -7.57 9.43 45.85
N ARG A 44 -8.11 8.36 46.45
CA ARG A 44 -9.56 8.14 46.59
C ARG A 44 -10.21 9.13 47.56
N MET A 45 -9.51 9.52 48.63
CA MET A 45 -10.02 10.52 49.60
C MET A 45 -9.83 11.96 49.11
N GLN A 46 -8.77 12.23 48.35
CA GLN A 46 -8.48 13.55 47.79
C GLN A 46 -8.12 13.43 46.30
N PRO A 47 -9.14 13.43 45.40
CA PRO A 47 -8.91 13.28 43.98
C PRO A 47 -8.25 14.54 43.39
N LYS A 48 -7.30 14.33 42.48
CA LYS A 48 -6.76 15.40 41.61
C LYS A 48 -7.57 15.42 40.32
N MET A 49 -8.30 16.51 40.08
CA MET A 49 -9.09 16.74 38.87
C MET A 49 -8.19 17.08 37.68
N GLY A 50 -8.72 17.00 36.45
CA GLY A 50 -8.01 17.39 35.22
C GLY A 50 -6.98 16.38 34.71
N LYS A 51 -7.13 15.09 35.06
CA LYS A 51 -6.18 14.02 34.68
C LYS A 51 -6.19 13.69 33.17
N MET A 52 -7.25 14.03 32.44
CA MET A 52 -7.45 13.72 31.02
C MET A 52 -8.15 14.88 30.30
N ASP A 53 -7.67 16.11 30.50
CA ASP A 53 -8.28 17.25 29.83
C ASP A 53 -7.83 17.31 28.37
N ILE A 54 -8.82 17.32 27.48
CA ILE A 54 -8.66 17.54 26.04
C ILE A 54 -9.50 18.76 25.70
N ASP A 55 -8.95 19.66 24.89
CA ASP A 55 -9.67 20.84 24.44
C ASP A 55 -10.94 20.44 23.67
N TYR A 56 -12.06 21.04 24.05
CA TYR A 56 -13.35 20.83 23.40
C TYR A 56 -13.30 21.15 21.91
N GLN A 57 -12.53 22.17 21.50
CA GLN A 57 -12.40 22.53 20.08
C GLN A 57 -11.78 21.40 19.26
N VAL A 58 -10.78 20.71 19.83
CA VAL A 58 -10.13 19.56 19.17
C VAL A 58 -11.11 18.41 18.98
N LEU A 59 -11.95 18.13 19.99
CA LEU A 59 -12.99 17.11 19.90
C LEU A 59 -14.06 17.51 18.86
N HIS A 60 -14.49 18.76 18.87
CA HIS A 60 -15.46 19.26 17.90
C HIS A 60 -14.93 19.11 16.46
N ASP A 61 -13.71 19.56 16.19
CA ASP A 61 -13.13 19.47 14.85
C ASP A 61 -12.89 18.00 14.41
N ALA A 62 -12.54 17.11 15.33
CA ALA A 62 -12.39 15.69 15.02
C ALA A 62 -13.68 15.06 14.50
N PHE A 63 -14.83 15.39 15.10
CA PHE A 63 -16.12 14.83 14.71
C PHE A 63 -16.81 15.56 13.56
N PHE A 64 -16.59 16.87 13.39
CA PHE A 64 -17.30 17.66 12.38
C PHE A 64 -16.46 18.01 11.15
N LYS A 65 -15.13 18.14 11.29
CA LYS A 65 -14.24 18.54 10.19
C LYS A 65 -13.44 17.37 9.62
N TYR A 66 -12.90 16.50 10.47
CA TYR A 66 -12.02 15.40 10.07
C TYR A 66 -12.72 14.03 9.98
N GLN A 67 -14.05 14.00 10.07
CA GLN A 67 -14.82 12.76 10.03
C GLN A 67 -14.64 12.04 8.68
N THR A 68 -14.15 10.82 8.72
CA THR A 68 -14.01 9.95 7.54
C THR A 68 -15.09 8.88 7.52
N LYS A 69 -15.73 8.67 6.37
CA LYS A 69 -16.73 7.60 6.21
C LYS A 69 -16.06 6.22 6.34
N PRO A 70 -16.56 5.33 7.22
CA PRO A 70 -15.99 4.00 7.36
C PRO A 70 -16.22 3.15 6.09
N LYS A 71 -15.41 2.09 5.93
CA LYS A 71 -15.59 1.10 4.86
C LYS A 71 -16.89 0.32 5.10
N LEU A 72 -17.91 0.64 4.32
CA LEU A 72 -19.20 -0.06 4.37
C LEU A 72 -19.19 -1.30 3.46
N THR A 73 -20.13 -2.18 3.73
CA THR A 73 -20.34 -3.43 3.00
C THR A 73 -21.53 -3.28 2.03
N SER A 74 -21.53 -4.00 0.91
CA SER A 74 -22.63 -3.99 -0.06
C SER A 74 -23.90 -4.65 0.50
N LEU A 75 -25.05 -4.32 -0.09
CA LEU A 75 -26.30 -5.02 0.19
C LEU A 75 -26.17 -6.51 -0.19
N GLY A 76 -26.62 -7.41 0.67
CA GLY A 76 -26.59 -8.87 0.45
C GLY A 76 -25.36 -9.58 1.02
N ASP A 77 -24.37 -8.83 1.50
CA ASP A 77 -23.15 -9.39 2.09
C ASP A 77 -23.39 -9.83 3.55
N LEU A 78 -23.57 -11.13 3.77
CA LEU A 78 -23.74 -11.72 5.10
C LEU A 78 -22.40 -11.98 5.79
N TYR A 79 -22.35 -11.82 7.11
CA TYR A 79 -21.17 -12.21 7.90
C TYR A 79 -21.18 -13.71 8.17
N HIS A 80 -20.04 -14.36 7.93
CA HIS A 80 -19.78 -15.75 8.30
C HIS A 80 -18.41 -15.85 8.97
N GLU A 81 -18.18 -16.96 9.68
CA GLU A 81 -16.85 -17.24 10.23
C GLU A 81 -15.82 -17.34 9.09
N GLY A 82 -14.71 -16.62 9.22
CA GLY A 82 -13.65 -16.58 8.20
C GLY A 82 -13.66 -15.32 7.31
N LYS A 83 -14.78 -14.58 7.26
CA LYS A 83 -14.93 -13.39 6.40
C LYS A 83 -13.87 -12.32 6.67
N GLU A 84 -13.40 -12.17 7.90
CA GLU A 84 -12.35 -11.19 8.22
C GLU A 84 -10.95 -11.55 7.67
N PHE A 85 -10.72 -12.80 7.25
CA PHE A 85 -9.45 -13.25 6.66
C PHE A 85 -9.44 -13.17 5.14
N GLU A 86 -10.58 -12.83 4.51
CA GLU A 86 -10.66 -12.74 3.06
C GLU A 86 -9.95 -11.48 2.55
N VAL A 87 -8.85 -11.70 1.83
CA VAL A 87 -8.11 -10.62 1.17
C VAL A 87 -8.86 -10.19 -0.09
N LYS A 88 -9.24 -8.90 -0.14
CA LYS A 88 -9.87 -8.34 -1.34
C LYS A 88 -8.81 -8.12 -2.43
N LEU A 89 -8.80 -8.99 -3.45
CA LEU A 89 -7.89 -8.93 -4.61
C LEU A 89 -8.08 -7.70 -5.54
N ARG A 90 -8.98 -6.75 -5.20
CA ARG A 90 -9.36 -5.64 -6.08
C ARG A 90 -8.21 -4.68 -6.41
N GLU A 91 -7.21 -4.60 -5.55
CA GLU A 91 -6.10 -3.65 -5.70
C GLU A 91 -4.93 -4.20 -6.52
N MET A 92 -4.92 -5.51 -6.79
CA MET A 92 -3.86 -6.16 -7.57
C MET A 92 -4.21 -6.15 -9.05
N LYS A 93 -3.48 -5.34 -9.84
CA LYS A 93 -3.65 -5.25 -11.28
C LYS A 93 -2.45 -5.86 -12.01
N PRO A 94 -2.67 -6.65 -13.09
CA PRO A 94 -1.59 -7.14 -13.93
C PRO A 94 -0.70 -5.99 -14.44
N GLY A 95 0.61 -6.19 -14.40
CA GLY A 95 1.61 -5.18 -14.80
C GLY A 95 2.04 -4.21 -13.70
N MET A 96 1.31 -4.15 -12.58
CA MET A 96 1.73 -3.38 -11.40
C MET A 96 2.25 -4.33 -10.32
N LEU A 97 3.49 -4.09 -9.87
CA LEU A 97 4.11 -4.81 -8.75
C LEU A 97 4.32 -3.84 -7.59
N SER A 98 3.86 -4.22 -6.40
CA SER A 98 4.14 -3.47 -5.18
C SER A 98 5.64 -3.48 -4.87
N GLN A 99 6.12 -2.48 -4.13
CA GLN A 99 7.52 -2.40 -3.73
C GLN A 99 7.94 -3.62 -2.90
N GLU A 100 7.11 -4.02 -1.93
CA GLU A 100 7.33 -5.22 -1.11
C GLU A 100 7.52 -6.49 -1.97
N LEU A 101 6.72 -6.66 -3.03
CA LEU A 101 6.84 -7.80 -3.92
C LEU A 101 8.12 -7.74 -4.77
N LYS A 102 8.53 -6.54 -5.22
CA LYS A 102 9.79 -6.37 -5.96
C LYS A 102 10.99 -6.73 -5.09
N GLU A 103 10.99 -6.30 -3.83
CA GLU A 103 12.03 -6.62 -2.86
C GLU A 103 12.07 -8.13 -2.55
N ALA A 104 10.90 -8.76 -2.34
CA ALA A 104 10.82 -10.20 -2.13
C ALA A 104 11.32 -11.02 -3.33
N LEU A 105 11.14 -10.50 -4.55
CA LEU A 105 11.65 -11.08 -5.79
C LEU A 105 13.12 -10.74 -6.06
N GLY A 106 13.76 -9.90 -5.25
CA GLY A 106 15.14 -9.43 -5.45
C GLY A 106 15.31 -8.56 -6.70
N MET A 107 14.26 -7.85 -7.12
CA MET A 107 14.28 -6.99 -8.30
C MET A 107 14.88 -5.61 -7.96
N PRO A 108 15.96 -5.17 -8.64
CA PRO A 108 16.46 -3.81 -8.48
C PRO A 108 15.50 -2.77 -9.06
N GLU A 109 15.60 -1.52 -8.58
CA GLU A 109 14.79 -0.42 -9.10
C GLU A 109 15.03 -0.21 -10.60
N GLY A 110 13.95 -0.15 -11.38
CA GLY A 110 14.02 -0.01 -12.84
C GLY A 110 14.33 -1.29 -13.61
N ALA A 111 14.57 -2.42 -12.93
CA ALA A 111 14.75 -3.70 -13.59
C ALA A 111 13.40 -4.26 -14.12
N PRO A 112 13.43 -4.94 -15.27
CA PRO A 112 12.24 -5.62 -15.77
C PRO A 112 11.87 -6.81 -14.87
N PRO A 113 10.60 -7.22 -14.88
CA PRO A 113 10.22 -8.48 -14.26
C PRO A 113 10.96 -9.66 -14.91
N PRO A 114 11.33 -10.70 -14.15
CA PRO A 114 12.18 -11.79 -14.63
C PRO A 114 11.55 -12.61 -15.76
N TRP A 115 10.22 -12.63 -15.86
CA TRP A 115 9.49 -13.31 -16.93
C TRP A 115 9.42 -12.53 -18.25
N LEU A 116 9.93 -11.28 -18.31
CA LEU A 116 9.92 -10.48 -19.53
C LEU A 116 10.60 -11.19 -20.71
N ILE A 117 11.74 -11.85 -20.47
CA ILE A 117 12.48 -12.59 -21.50
C ILE A 117 11.64 -13.74 -22.08
N ASN A 118 10.83 -14.40 -21.24
CA ASN A 118 9.93 -15.46 -21.70
C ASN A 118 8.74 -14.89 -22.46
N MET A 119 8.20 -13.73 -22.06
CA MET A 119 7.16 -13.02 -22.81
C MET A 119 7.66 -12.52 -24.17
N GLN A 120 8.94 -12.17 -24.30
CA GLN A 120 9.57 -11.86 -25.59
C GLN A 120 9.70 -13.09 -26.51
N ARG A 121 9.77 -14.31 -25.96
CA ARG A 121 9.88 -15.56 -26.73
C ARG A 121 8.52 -16.13 -27.14
N TYR A 122 7.56 -16.14 -26.21
CA TYR A 122 6.28 -16.81 -26.38
C TYR A 122 5.12 -15.83 -26.64
N GLY A 123 5.34 -14.53 -26.48
CA GLY A 123 4.32 -13.50 -26.60
C GLY A 123 3.67 -13.12 -25.25
N PRO A 124 2.80 -12.09 -25.25
CA PRO A 124 2.10 -11.64 -24.05
C PRO A 124 1.07 -12.68 -23.57
N PRO A 125 0.66 -12.64 -22.29
CA PRO A 125 -0.37 -13.54 -21.76
C PRO A 125 -1.67 -13.50 -22.59
N PRO A 126 -2.20 -14.66 -23.03
CA PRO A 126 -3.41 -14.71 -23.86
C PRO A 126 -4.64 -14.06 -23.22
N SER A 127 -4.76 -14.13 -21.89
CA SER A 127 -5.87 -13.53 -21.14
C SER A 127 -5.85 -12.00 -21.11
N TYR A 128 -4.73 -11.36 -21.47
CA TYR A 128 -4.55 -9.92 -21.44
C TYR A 128 -3.96 -9.38 -22.76
N PRO A 129 -4.72 -9.42 -23.87
CA PRO A 129 -4.21 -9.08 -25.20
C PRO A 129 -3.79 -7.60 -25.35
N HIS A 130 -4.43 -6.69 -24.60
CA HIS A 130 -4.14 -5.25 -24.65
C HIS A 130 -3.22 -4.75 -23.53
N LEU A 131 -2.60 -5.66 -22.77
CA LEU A 131 -1.70 -5.29 -21.68
C LEU A 131 -0.42 -4.67 -22.25
N LYS A 132 -0.12 -3.43 -21.86
CA LYS A 132 1.11 -2.74 -22.21
C LYS A 132 2.24 -3.16 -21.28
N ILE A 133 3.22 -3.85 -21.84
CA ILE A 133 4.41 -4.38 -21.19
C ILE A 133 5.62 -3.59 -21.74
N PRO A 134 6.27 -2.76 -20.90
CA PRO A 134 7.49 -2.06 -21.30
C PRO A 134 8.57 -3.05 -21.74
N GLY A 135 9.28 -2.75 -22.84
CA GLY A 135 10.27 -3.65 -23.43
C GLY A 135 9.70 -4.79 -24.29
N LEU A 136 8.39 -4.82 -24.54
CA LEU A 136 7.74 -5.70 -25.51
C LEU A 136 6.86 -4.92 -26.50
N ASN A 137 5.73 -4.36 -26.03
CA ASN A 137 4.78 -3.59 -26.85
C ASN A 137 4.65 -2.12 -26.41
N ALA A 138 5.47 -1.69 -25.46
CA ALA A 138 5.60 -0.32 -25.00
C ALA A 138 7.09 0.05 -24.84
N PRO A 139 7.47 1.33 -24.97
CA PRO A 139 8.85 1.75 -24.78
C PRO A 139 9.33 1.42 -23.37
N ILE A 140 10.63 1.15 -23.24
CA ILE A 140 11.27 0.95 -21.94
C ILE A 140 11.23 2.26 -21.11
N PRO A 141 11.19 2.16 -19.77
CA PRO A 141 11.21 3.34 -18.92
C PRO A 141 12.50 4.17 -19.11
N PRO A 142 12.45 5.49 -18.89
CA PRO A 142 13.61 6.36 -19.05
C PRO A 142 14.75 5.94 -18.12
N GLY A 143 15.96 5.82 -18.66
CA GLY A 143 17.15 5.32 -17.93
C GLY A 143 17.36 3.81 -18.01
N ALA A 144 16.42 3.05 -18.58
CA ALA A 144 16.61 1.64 -18.88
C ALA A 144 17.40 1.44 -20.18
N SER A 145 18.13 0.33 -20.27
CA SER A 145 18.84 -0.09 -21.48
C SER A 145 18.47 -1.52 -21.86
N PHE A 146 18.38 -1.79 -23.15
CA PHE A 146 18.27 -3.16 -23.67
C PHE A 146 19.60 -3.89 -23.48
N GLY A 147 19.53 -5.19 -23.21
CA GLY A 147 20.70 -6.02 -22.96
C GLY A 147 20.44 -7.15 -21.96
N TYR A 148 21.40 -8.06 -21.88
CA TYR A 148 21.40 -9.22 -20.97
C TYR A 148 22.29 -9.01 -19.73
N HIS A 149 22.59 -7.76 -19.39
CA HIS A 149 23.26 -7.38 -18.15
C HIS A 149 22.26 -7.28 -16.98
N PRO A 150 22.74 -7.27 -15.71
CA PRO A 150 21.87 -7.02 -14.56
C PRO A 150 21.06 -5.73 -14.75
N GLY A 151 19.72 -5.82 -14.68
CA GLY A 151 18.79 -4.71 -14.93
C GLY A 151 18.51 -4.42 -16.42
N GLY A 152 19.10 -5.17 -17.34
CA GLY A 152 18.87 -5.04 -18.78
C GLY A 152 17.50 -5.56 -19.22
N TRP A 153 16.90 -4.90 -20.21
CA TRP A 153 15.53 -5.16 -20.69
C TRP A 153 15.43 -6.22 -21.79
N GLY A 154 16.41 -7.13 -21.86
CA GLY A 154 16.41 -8.23 -22.82
C GLY A 154 16.66 -7.75 -24.25
N LYS A 155 15.99 -8.39 -25.22
CA LYS A 155 16.24 -8.11 -26.64
C LYS A 155 15.65 -6.75 -27.04
N PRO A 156 16.37 -5.93 -27.81
CA PRO A 156 15.77 -4.77 -28.47
C PRO A 156 14.69 -5.23 -29.45
N PRO A 157 13.62 -4.43 -29.67
CA PRO A 157 12.61 -4.74 -30.66
C PRO A 157 13.26 -4.88 -32.04
N VAL A 158 12.99 -6.00 -32.71
CA VAL A 158 13.50 -6.32 -34.05
C VAL A 158 12.31 -6.26 -34.99
N ASP A 159 12.44 -5.57 -36.12
CA ASP A 159 11.41 -5.57 -37.16
C ASP A 159 11.36 -6.91 -37.90
N GLU A 160 10.29 -7.15 -38.68
CA GLU A 160 10.06 -8.35 -39.51
C GLU A 160 11.23 -8.72 -40.47
N GLN A 161 12.24 -7.85 -40.61
CA GLN A 161 13.42 -8.05 -41.45
C GLN A 161 14.74 -8.26 -40.68
N LEU A 162 14.69 -8.67 -39.40
CA LEU A 162 15.88 -9.06 -38.62
C LEU A 162 16.96 -7.95 -38.46
N SER A 163 16.62 -6.68 -38.72
CA SER A 163 17.47 -5.53 -38.42
C SER A 163 17.14 -4.96 -37.04
N VAL A 164 18.18 -4.66 -36.25
CA VAL A 164 18.04 -4.02 -34.94
C VAL A 164 17.49 -2.61 -35.17
N ASN A 165 16.29 -2.35 -34.64
CA ASN A 165 15.59 -1.11 -34.91
C ASN A 165 16.18 0.02 -34.03
N VAL A 166 17.24 0.67 -34.51
CA VAL A 166 17.91 1.80 -33.84
C VAL A 166 17.07 3.10 -33.91
N VAL A 167 15.94 3.10 -34.63
CA VAL A 167 15.20 4.32 -35.00
C VAL A 167 14.10 4.71 -33.99
N GLY A 168 13.75 3.86 -33.03
CA GLY A 168 12.72 4.16 -32.02
C GLY A 168 13.08 5.29 -31.04
N VAL A 169 14.37 5.67 -30.94
CA VAL A 169 14.82 6.73 -30.03
C VAL A 169 14.62 8.13 -30.62
N PHE A 170 14.51 8.27 -31.95
CA PHE A 170 14.41 9.58 -32.60
C PHE A 170 13.01 9.99 -33.05
N SER A 171 12.07 9.04 -33.26
CA SER A 171 10.74 9.41 -33.79
C SER A 171 9.80 10.10 -32.78
N PHE A 172 10.07 10.05 -31.47
CA PHE A 172 9.22 10.73 -30.48
C PHE A 172 9.65 12.16 -30.15
N HIS A 173 10.85 12.59 -30.54
CA HIS A 173 11.33 13.95 -30.24
C HIS A 173 10.94 14.98 -31.30
N TRP A 174 10.43 14.57 -32.47
CA TRP A 174 10.08 15.52 -33.55
C TRP A 174 8.60 15.95 -33.56
N SER A 175 7.68 15.18 -32.95
CA SER A 175 6.25 15.52 -32.96
C SER A 175 5.82 16.54 -31.89
N PHE A 176 6.76 17.13 -31.14
CA PHE A 176 6.46 18.20 -30.17
C PHE A 176 7.08 19.55 -30.55
N PHE A 177 7.72 19.66 -31.72
CA PHE A 177 8.36 20.89 -32.18
C PHE A 177 8.22 21.08 -33.70
N CYS A 178 6.99 21.21 -34.18
CA CYS A 178 6.65 22.03 -35.36
C CYS A 178 5.12 22.08 -35.56
N GLU A 179 4.64 23.27 -35.89
CA GLU A 179 3.35 23.57 -36.55
C GLU A 179 3.04 22.67 -37.74
#